data_AF-A0A952QGJ8-F1
#
_entry.id   AF-A0A952QGJ8-F1
#
_cell.length_a   1.000
_cell.length_b   1.000
_cell.length_c   1.000
_cell.angle_alpha   90.00
_cell.angle_beta   90.00
_cell.angle_gamma   90.00
#
_symmetry.space_group_name_H-M   'P 1'
#
loop_
_entity.id
_entity.type
_entity.pdbx_description
1 polymer ?
#
loop_
_entity_poly.entity_id
_entity_poly.type
_entity_poly.pdbx_seq_one_letter_code
_entity_poly.pdbx_strand_id
1 'polypeptide(L)'
;MVVPLVLTGLIAKDAYASALSERLTLLRNPDSLTGTEKAAIRKAVGKRRVVMLGELTHGDGTAFRFKVALVNFLSKEMGFDGILFLGLMEPRIQLSNP
;
A
#
# COMPACT_ATOMS: atom_id res chain seq x y z
N MET A 1 14.80 -1.15 -19.15
CA MET A 1 13.81 -2.07 -18.56
C MET A 1 14.13 -2.18 -17.08
N VAL A 2 13.47 -1.38 -16.24
CA VAL A 2 13.68 -1.42 -14.78
C VAL A 2 12.39 -2.01 -14.21
N VAL A 3 12.39 -3.32 -14.05
CA VAL A 3 11.46 -3.96 -13.12
C VAL A 3 11.90 -3.45 -11.75
N PRO A 4 11.05 -2.77 -10.96
CA PRO A 4 11.34 -2.64 -9.55
C PRO A 4 11.18 -4.04 -8.99
N LEU A 5 12.29 -4.78 -9.05
CA LEU A 5 12.59 -5.92 -8.23
C LEU A 5 12.20 -5.44 -6.83
N VAL A 6 11.08 -5.97 -6.32
CA VAL A 6 10.89 -6.08 -4.89
C VAL A 6 12.25 -6.51 -4.38
N LEU A 7 12.81 -5.66 -3.53
CA LEU A 7 13.92 -5.92 -2.67
C LEU A 7 13.57 -7.20 -1.88
N THR A 8 13.67 -8.37 -2.53
CA THR A 8 13.75 -9.67 -1.90
C THR A 8 15.15 -9.69 -1.34
N GLY A 9 15.34 -8.89 -0.29
CA GLY A 9 16.44 -9.06 0.62
C GLY A 9 16.29 -10.49 1.12
N LEU A 10 17.28 -11.32 0.80
CA LEU A 10 17.63 -12.47 1.61
C LEU A 10 18.05 -11.92 2.98
N ILE A 11 17.06 -11.51 3.77
CA ILE A 11 17.19 -11.20 5.19
C ILE A 11 16.83 -12.50 5.87
N ALA A 12 17.69 -12.98 6.77
CA ALA A 12 17.39 -14.17 7.58
C ALA A 12 15.95 -14.07 8.08
N LYS A 13 15.18 -15.15 7.89
CA LYS A 13 13.73 -15.23 8.17
C LYS A 13 13.37 -14.60 9.52
N ASP A 14 14.27 -14.75 10.48
CA ASP A 14 14.17 -14.28 11.85
C ASP A 14 14.31 -12.75 11.99
N ALA A 15 15.18 -12.12 11.21
CA ALA A 15 15.40 -10.68 11.24
C ALA A 15 14.29 -9.90 10.49
N TYR A 16 13.71 -10.49 9.42
CA TYR A 16 12.51 -9.91 8.79
C TYR A 16 11.30 -10.05 9.72
N ALA A 17 11.12 -11.21 10.33
CA ALA A 17 10.02 -11.45 11.26
C ALA A 17 10.08 -10.54 12.50
N SER A 18 11.26 -10.34 13.09
CA SER A 18 11.40 -9.47 14.27
C SER A 18 11.13 -8.01 13.94
N ALA A 19 11.74 -7.49 12.85
CA ALA A 19 11.53 -6.11 12.40
C ALA A 19 10.09 -5.83 11.95
N LEU A 20 9.41 -6.86 11.42
CA LEU A 20 8.00 -6.79 11.07
C LEU A 20 7.13 -6.80 12.33
N SER A 21 7.35 -7.72 13.27
CA SER A 21 6.55 -7.84 14.50
C SER A 21 6.52 -6.55 15.34
N GLU A 22 7.60 -5.77 15.33
CA GLU A 22 7.70 -4.50 16.06
C GLU A 22 6.87 -3.37 15.43
N ARG A 23 6.47 -3.54 14.16
CA ARG A 23 5.80 -2.52 13.34
C ARG A 23 4.43 -2.94 12.83
N LEU A 24 4.02 -4.17 13.12
CA LEU A 24 2.71 -4.70 12.72
C LEU A 24 1.62 -4.12 13.60
N THR A 25 0.65 -3.49 12.95
CA THR A 25 -0.66 -3.24 13.55
C THR A 25 -1.60 -4.31 13.03
N LEU A 26 -2.14 -5.13 13.93
CA LEU A 26 -3.14 -6.13 13.56
C LEU A 26 -4.44 -5.40 13.20
N LEU A 27 -4.84 -5.51 11.93
CA LEU A 27 -6.10 -4.96 11.44
C LEU A 27 -7.21 -5.99 11.60
N ARG A 28 -8.28 -5.64 12.32
CA ARG A 28 -9.32 -6.59 12.74
C ARG A 28 -10.48 -6.69 11.76
N ASN A 29 -10.83 -5.59 11.09
CA ASN A 29 -11.99 -5.51 10.19
C ASN A 29 -11.56 -4.97 8.81
N PRO A 30 -11.75 -5.73 7.72
CA PRO A 30 -11.41 -5.29 6.37
C PRO A 30 -12.13 -4.03 5.90
N ASP A 31 -13.30 -3.75 6.45
CA ASP A 31 -14.18 -2.68 5.96
C ASP A 31 -14.09 -1.40 6.80
N SER A 32 -13.43 -1.45 7.96
CA SER A 32 -13.33 -0.29 8.86
C SER A 32 -12.10 -0.29 9.75
N LEU A 33 -11.62 0.90 10.10
CA LEU A 33 -10.49 1.10 10.99
C LEU A 33 -10.97 1.65 12.34
N THR A 34 -10.56 1.00 13.42
CA THR A 34 -10.73 1.46 14.81
C THR A 34 -9.83 2.66 15.12
N GLY A 35 -10.11 3.37 16.21
CA GLY A 35 -9.28 4.51 16.63
C GLY A 35 -7.80 4.15 16.87
N THR A 36 -7.54 2.97 17.45
CA THR A 36 -6.17 2.48 17.68
C THR A 36 -5.44 2.18 16.38
N GLU A 37 -6.10 1.53 15.42
CA GLU A 37 -5.52 1.25 14.10
C GLU A 37 -5.22 2.55 13.34
N LYS A 38 -6.17 3.51 13.35
CA LYS A 38 -5.95 4.85 12.78
C LYS A 38 -4.76 5.57 13.41
N ALA A 39 -4.61 5.52 14.74
CA ALA A 39 -3.49 6.13 15.44
C ALA A 39 -2.15 5.50 15.04
N ALA A 40 -2.11 4.16 14.93
CA ALA A 40 -0.92 3.45 14.51
C ALA A 40 -0.54 3.75 13.05
N ILE A 41 -1.52 3.77 12.13
CA ILE A 41 -1.32 4.16 10.72
C ILE A 41 -0.83 5.60 10.63
N ARG A 42 -1.44 6.53 11.37
CA ARG A 42 -1.02 7.94 11.42
C ARG A 42 0.44 8.08 11.83
N LYS A 43 0.86 7.34 12.86
CA LYS A 43 2.25 7.28 13.31
C LYS A 43 3.17 6.70 12.23
N ALA A 44 2.77 5.63 11.56
CA ALA A 44 3.56 4.97 10.52
C ALA A 44 3.74 5.85 9.26
N VAL A 45 2.66 6.48 8.80
CA VAL A 45 2.68 7.40 7.65
C VAL A 45 3.49 8.65 7.98
N GLY A 46 3.25 9.27 9.14
CA GLY A 46 3.94 10.47 9.57
C GLY A 46 3.73 11.64 8.60
N LYS A 47 4.82 12.29 8.16
CA LYS A 47 4.80 13.45 7.24
C LYS A 47 4.97 13.08 5.76
N ARG A 48 4.81 11.79 5.40
CA ARG A 48 5.01 11.32 4.03
C ARG A 48 3.90 11.84 3.12
N ARG A 49 4.27 12.25 1.91
CA ARG A 49 3.34 12.72 0.86
C ARG A 49 2.87 11.62 -0.08
N VAL A 50 3.57 10.48 -0.09
CA VAL A 50 3.27 9.31 -0.93
C VAL A 50 3.34 8.07 -0.04
N VAL A 51 2.31 7.23 -0.13
CA VAL A 51 2.20 5.95 0.59
C VAL A 51 1.86 4.88 -0.43
N MET A 52 2.65 3.81 -0.49
CA MET A 52 2.37 2.66 -1.33
C MET A 52 1.52 1.64 -0.58
N LEU A 53 0.44 1.18 -1.21
CA LEU A 53 -0.46 0.17 -0.67
C LEU A 53 -0.28 -1.16 -1.42
N GLY A 54 0.46 -2.09 -0.82
CA GLY A 54 0.67 -3.43 -1.35
C GLY A 54 -0.47 -4.40 -1.02
N GLU A 55 -0.44 -5.57 -1.65
CA GLU A 55 -1.29 -6.72 -1.35
C GLU A 55 -0.44 -8.00 -1.45
N LEU A 56 -0.83 -9.05 -0.74
CA LEU A 56 -0.06 -10.30 -0.72
C LEU A 56 -0.15 -11.04 -2.05
N THR A 57 -1.35 -11.08 -2.63
CA THR A 57 -1.62 -11.70 -3.93
C THR A 57 -2.59 -10.85 -4.73
N HIS A 58 -2.50 -10.89 -6.06
CA HIS A 58 -3.49 -10.23 -6.92
C HIS A 58 -4.88 -10.83 -6.73
N GLY A 59 -5.88 -9.95 -6.69
CA GLY A 59 -7.27 -10.34 -6.54
C GLY A 59 -7.66 -10.78 -5.12
N ASP A 60 -6.82 -10.54 -4.11
CA ASP A 60 -7.22 -10.75 -2.71
C ASP A 60 -8.30 -9.74 -2.32
N GLY A 61 -9.55 -10.20 -2.31
CA GLY A 61 -10.72 -9.37 -1.97
C GLY A 61 -10.64 -8.78 -0.56
N THR A 62 -9.95 -9.43 0.39
CA THR A 62 -9.77 -8.89 1.75
C THR A 62 -8.78 -7.74 1.73
N ALA A 63 -7.64 -7.87 1.04
CA ALA A 63 -6.71 -6.77 0.82
C ALA A 63 -7.36 -5.59 0.10
N PHE A 64 -8.22 -5.85 -0.89
CA PHE A 64 -8.97 -4.80 -1.59
C PHE A 64 -9.89 -4.01 -0.65
N ARG A 65 -10.70 -4.69 0.18
CA ARG A 65 -11.57 -4.02 1.16
C ARG A 65 -10.77 -3.17 2.15
N PHE A 66 -9.66 -3.72 2.66
CA PHE A 66 -8.74 -2.96 3.52
C PHE A 66 -8.17 -1.72 2.83
N LYS A 67 -7.76 -1.84 1.57
CA LYS A 67 -7.25 -0.71 0.78
C LYS A 67 -8.31 0.37 0.63
N VAL A 68 -9.59 0.01 0.45
CA VAL A 68 -10.70 0.98 0.43
C VAL A 68 -10.85 1.69 1.79
N ALA A 69 -10.86 0.96 2.90
CA ALA A 69 -10.95 1.55 4.23
C ALA A 69 -9.76 2.50 4.52
N LEU A 70 -8.56 2.10 4.10
CA LEU A 70 -7.34 2.88 4.28
C LEU A 70 -7.31 4.14 3.41
N VAL A 71 -7.71 4.05 2.14
CA VAL A 71 -7.84 5.22 1.25
C VAL A 71 -8.83 6.22 1.81
N ASN A 72 -9.97 5.76 2.34
CA ASN A 72 -10.95 6.63 2.99
C ASN A 72 -10.35 7.39 4.18
N PHE A 73 -9.59 6.69 5.04
CA PHE A 73 -8.92 7.32 6.17
C PHE A 73 -7.83 8.30 5.74
N LEU A 74 -6.95 7.90 4.81
CA LEU A 74 -5.87 8.74 4.30
C LEU A 74 -6.42 10.02 3.66
N SER A 75 -7.51 9.90 2.90
CA SER A 75 -8.13 11.05 2.24
C SER A 75 -8.86 11.95 3.24
N LYS A 76 -9.80 11.41 4.02
CA LYS A 76 -10.68 12.20 4.89
C LYS A 76 -9.99 12.75 6.13
N GLU A 77 -8.97 12.07 6.65
CA GLU A 77 -8.38 12.39 7.97
C GLU A 77 -6.87 12.67 7.93
N MET A 78 -6.20 12.41 6.80
CA MET A 78 -4.76 12.68 6.64
C MET A 78 -4.43 13.61 5.47
N GLY A 79 -5.43 14.10 4.74
CA GLY A 79 -5.26 15.15 3.73
C GLY A 79 -4.64 14.67 2.41
N PHE A 80 -4.71 13.37 2.10
CA PHE A 80 -4.33 12.86 0.78
C PHE A 80 -5.46 13.13 -0.23
N ASP A 81 -5.10 13.63 -1.41
CA ASP A 81 -6.04 14.08 -2.44
C ASP A 81 -5.93 13.31 -3.77
N GLY A 82 -4.87 12.50 -3.95
CA GLY A 82 -4.62 11.72 -5.15
C GLY A 82 -4.47 10.22 -4.89
N ILE A 83 -4.91 9.41 -5.87
CA ILE A 83 -4.68 7.96 -5.92
C ILE A 83 -4.01 7.63 -7.25
N LEU A 84 -2.89 6.91 -7.20
CA LEU A 84 -2.25 6.34 -8.38
C LEU A 84 -2.47 4.82 -8.38
N PHE A 85 -3.02 4.30 -9.47
CA PHE A 85 -3.20 2.87 -9.66
C PHE A 85 -2.01 2.29 -10.41
N LEU A 86 -1.47 1.18 -9.90
CA LEU A 86 -0.51 0.37 -10.64
C LEU A 86 -1.29 -0.43 -11.69
N GLY A 87 -1.23 0.00 -12.95
CA GLY A 87 -1.83 -0.69 -14.08
C GLY A 87 -0.81 -0.90 -15.19
N LEU A 88 -1.15 -1.77 -16.15
CA LEU A 88 -0.39 -1.87 -17.39
C LEU A 88 -0.57 -0.54 -18.16
N MET A 89 0.51 0.20 -18.31
CA MET A 89 0.54 1.30 -19.28
C MET A 89 0.87 0.70 -20.63
N GLU A 90 -0.14 0.62 -21.51
CA GLU A 90 0.13 0.28 -22.91
C GLU A 90 0.92 1.42 -23.57
N PRO A 91 2.00 1.12 -24.31
CA PRO A 91 2.69 2.14 -25.09
C PRO A 91 1.72 2.72 -26.12
N ARG A 92 1.53 4.04 -26.11
CA ARG A 92 0.88 4.73 -27.23
C ARG A 92 1.78 4.63 -28.45
N ILE A 93 1.55 3.64 -29.30
CA ILE A 93 2.08 3.66 -30.68
C ILE A 93 1.24 4.68 -31.44
N GLN A 94 1.75 5.91 -31.50
CA GLN A 94 1.21 6.93 -32.38
C GLN A 94 1.70 6.59 -33.79
N LEU A 95 0.89 5.85 -34.56
CA LEU A 95 1.16 5.63 -35.97
C LEU A 95 1.09 7.00 -36.66
N SER A 96 2.25 7.57 -36.99
CA SER A 96 2.32 8.68 -37.94
C SER A 96 1.88 8.12 -39.30
N ASN A 97 0.75 8.61 -39.80
CA ASN A 97 0.32 8.30 -41.16
C ASN A 97 1.36 8.90 -42.13
N PRO A 98 1.81 8.16 -43.17
CA PRO A 98 2.77 8.65 -44.15
C PRO A 98 2.22 9.80 -44.99
#